data_AF-A0A953UM84-F1
#
_entry.id   AF-A0A953UM84-F1
#
_cell.length_a   1.000
_cell.length_b   1.000
_cell.length_c   1.000
_cell.angle_alpha   90.00
_cell.angle_beta   90.00
_cell.angle_gamma   90.00
#
_symmetry.space_group_name_H-M   'P 1'
#
loop_
_entity.id
_entity.type
_entity.pdbx_description
1 polymer ?
#
loop_
_entity_poly.entity_id
_entity_poly.type
_entity_poly.pdbx_seq_one_letter_code
_entity_poly.pdbx_strand_id
1 'polypeptide(L)' 'MALPILQAAAAEIEEKKLEEWESRETLAYPLRLFHQCLVKSEGSSDEREKLYSWICRLDPVEAMKLER' A
#
# COMPACT_ATOMS: atom_id res chain seq x y z
N MET A 1 -13.36 -6.68 -5.94
CA MET A 1 -13.98 -5.43 -6.46
C MET A 1 -13.18 -4.17 -6.12
N ALA A 2 -12.43 -4.08 -5.00
CA ALA A 2 -11.67 -2.88 -4.64
C ALA A 2 -10.26 -2.75 -5.29
N LEU A 3 -9.73 -3.79 -5.95
CA LEU A 3 -8.35 -3.80 -6.45
C LEU A 3 -8.04 -2.65 -7.43
N PRO A 4 -8.88 -2.33 -8.44
CA PRO A 4 -8.52 -1.31 -9.44
C PRO A 4 -8.40 0.10 -8.84
N ILE A 5 -9.27 0.45 -7.89
CA ILE A 5 -9.23 1.77 -7.25
C ILE A 5 -8.03 1.89 -6.30
N LEU A 6 -7.64 0.80 -5.63
CA LEU A 6 -6.47 0.77 -4.75
C LEU A 6 -5.16 0.84 -5.55
N GLN A 7 -5.12 0.18 -6.71
CA GLN A 7 -3.99 0.29 -7.64
C GLN A 7 -3.85 1.70 -8.20
N ALA A 8 -4.96 2.34 -8.60
CA ALA A 8 -4.96 3.72 -9.06
C ALA A 8 -4.52 4.70 -7.95
N ALA A 9 -4.98 4.48 -6.71
CA ALA A 9 -4.55 5.27 -5.57
C ALA A 9 -3.04 5.13 -5.30
N ALA A 10 -2.50 3.90 -5.33
CA ALA A 10 -1.06 3.68 -5.17
C ALA A 10 -0.24 4.37 -6.28
N ALA A 11 -0.71 4.31 -7.53
CA ALA A 11 -0.07 4.99 -8.64
C ALA A 11 -0.08 6.53 -8.49
N GLU A 12 -1.19 7.12 -8.02
CA GLU A 12 -1.29 8.56 -7.78
C GLU A 12 -0.36 9.02 -6.65
N ILE A 13 -0.24 8.22 -5.57
CA ILE A 13 0.68 8.48 -4.46
C ILE A 13 2.13 8.55 -4.97
N GLU A 14 2.52 7.62 -5.85
CA GLU A 14 3.85 7.58 -6.45
C GLU A 14 4.06 8.73 -7.44
N GLU A 15 3.14 8.94 -8.38
CA GLU A 15 3.26 9.94 -9.44
C GLU A 15 3.34 11.36 -8.88
N LYS A 16 2.49 11.69 -7.90
CA LYS A 16 2.44 13.02 -7.28
C LYS A 16 3.38 13.17 -6.11
N LYS A 17 4.13 12.12 -5.76
CA LYS A 17 5.03 12.09 -4.59
C LYS A 17 4.33 12.57 -3.31
N LEU A 18 3.14 12.04 -3.05
CA LEU A 18 2.31 12.52 -1.95
C LEU A 18 2.99 12.32 -0.58
N GLU A 19 3.98 11.43 -0.48
CA GLU A 19 4.82 11.29 0.72
C GLU A 19 5.52 12.59 1.15
N GLU A 20 5.72 13.54 0.24
CA GLU A 20 6.32 14.85 0.55
C GLU A 20 5.31 15.85 1.13
N TRP A 21 4.00 15.58 1.03
CA TRP A 21 2.93 16.55 1.30
C TRP A 21 1.88 16.04 2.29
N GLU A 22 1.59 14.75 2.28
CA GLU A 22 0.53 14.11 3.06
C GLU A 22 1.06 13.44 4.31
N SER A 23 0.16 13.25 5.29
CA SER A 23 0.51 12.49 6.49
C SER A 23 0.77 11.02 6.17
N ARG A 24 1.65 10.39 6.96
CA ARG A 24 1.95 8.96 6.81
C ARG A 24 0.69 8.12 6.97
N GLU A 25 -0.19 8.51 7.89
CA GLU A 25 -1.45 7.83 8.19
C GLU A 25 -2.41 7.87 6.99
N THR A 26 -2.48 9.01 6.28
CA THR A 26 -3.27 9.19 5.04
C THR A 26 -2.82 8.22 3.95
N LEU A 27 -1.51 8.00 3.83
CA LEU A 27 -0.91 7.21 2.75
C LEU A 27 -0.79 5.72 3.08
N ALA A 28 -0.49 5.38 4.34
CA ALA A 28 -0.23 4.00 4.75
C ALA A 28 -1.51 3.16 4.74
N TYR A 29 -2.65 3.76 5.13
CA TYR A 29 -3.94 3.07 5.15
C TYR A 29 -4.38 2.51 3.79
N PRO A 30 -4.45 3.28 2.68
CA PRO A 30 -4.84 2.75 1.38
C PRO A 30 -3.84 1.73 0.84
N LEU A 31 -2.53 1.91 1.05
CA LEU A 31 -1.52 0.93 0.67
C LEU A 31 -1.70 -0.40 1.43
N ARG A 32 -2.02 -0.34 2.73
CA ARG A 32 -2.35 -1.53 3.54
C ARG A 32 -3.58 -2.25 3.01
N LEU A 33 -4.63 -1.52 2.66
CA LEU A 33 -5.83 -2.11 2.05
C LEU A 33 -5.50 -2.79 0.72
N PHE A 34 -4.64 -2.17 -0.09
CA PHE A 34 -4.20 -2.74 -1.35
C PHE A 34 -3.48 -4.07 -1.15
N HIS A 35 -2.51 -4.09 -0.23
CA HIS A 35 -1.80 -5.31 0.15
C HIS A 35 -2.76 -6.43 0.59
N GLN A 36 -3.72 -6.10 1.47
CA GLN A 36 -4.72 -7.08 1.95
C GLN A 36 -5.62 -7.61 0.83
N CYS A 37 -5.97 -6.78 -0.14
CA CYS A 37 -6.71 -7.24 -1.32
C CYS A 37 -5.87 -8.20 -2.16
N LEU A 38 -4.58 -7.94 -2.36
CA LEU A 38 -3.68 -8.83 -3.10
C LEU A 38 -3.50 -10.18 -2.39
N VAL A 39 -3.36 -10.19 -1.07
CA VAL A 39 -3.29 -11.46 -0.30
C VAL A 39 -4.56 -12.29 -0.51
N LYS A 40 -5.74 -11.67 -0.44
CA LYS A 40 -7.03 -12.36 -0.58
C LYS A 40 -7.34 -12.84 -2.00
N SER A 41 -6.74 -12.23 -3.01
CA SER A 41 -6.99 -12.57 -4.42
C SER A 41 -5.90 -13.43 -5.04
N GLU A 42 -4.99 -14.00 -4.25
CA GLU A 42 -3.77 -14.68 -4.74
C GLU A 42 -2.98 -13.82 -5.74
N GLY A 43 -2.95 -12.50 -5.50
CA GLY A 43 -2.29 -11.53 -6.35
C GLY A 43 -0.76 -11.68 -6.35
N SER A 44 -0.13 -10.92 -7.25
CA SER A 44 1.33 -10.95 -7.48
C SER A 44 2.12 -10.85 -6.18
N SER A 45 2.98 -11.85 -5.93
CA SER A 45 3.89 -11.85 -4.76
C SER A 45 4.85 -10.67 -4.79
N ASP A 46 5.31 -10.28 -5.99
CA ASP A 46 6.23 -9.16 -6.16
C ASP A 46 5.57 -7.82 -5.82
N GLU A 47 4.28 -7.67 -6.16
CA GLU A 47 3.54 -6.44 -5.86
C GLU A 47 3.22 -6.34 -4.37
N ARG A 48 2.93 -7.48 -3.72
CA ARG A 48 2.80 -7.54 -2.26
C ARG A 48 4.09 -7.12 -1.56
N GLU A 49 5.24 -7.65 -1.99
CA GLU A 49 6.54 -7.32 -1.38
C GLU A 49 6.90 -5.84 -1.56
N LYS A 50 6.61 -5.27 -2.74
CA LYS A 50 6.79 -3.83 -3.01
C LYS A 50 5.93 -2.97 -2.07
N LEU A 51 4.65 -3.31 -1.93
CA LEU A 51 3.75 -2.59 -1.02
C LEU A 51 4.19 -2.74 0.44
N TYR A 52 4.59 -3.94 0.86
CA TYR A 52 5.10 -4.17 2.21
C TYR A 52 6.33 -3.31 2.50
N SER A 53 7.31 -3.30 1.58
CA SER A 53 8.52 -2.47 1.69
C SER A 53 8.20 -0.98 1.73
N TRP A 54 7.24 -0.55 0.92
CA TRP A 54 6.79 0.84 0.88
C TRP A 54 6.12 1.25 2.20
N ILE A 55 5.18 0.45 2.68
CA ILE A 55 4.49 0.69 3.96
C ILE A 55 5.50 0.68 5.11
N CYS A 56 6.51 -0.20 5.12
CA CYS A 56 7.57 -0.19 6.14
C CYS A 56 8.35 1.14 6.17
N ARG A 57 8.67 1.69 5.01
CA ARG A 57 9.37 2.98 4.89
C ARG A 57 8.49 4.14 5.35
N LEU A 58 7.20 4.06 5.04
CA LEU A 58 6.23 5.11 5.33
C LEU A 58 5.79 5.07 6.79
N ASP A 59 5.25 3.95 7.26
CA ASP A 59 4.78 3.71 8.62
C ASP A 59 5.03 2.25 9.04
N PRO A 60 6.12 1.98 9.79
CA PRO A 60 6.44 0.62 10.22
C PRO A 60 5.40 0.02 11.18
N VAL A 61 4.60 0.84 11.88
CA VAL A 61 3.54 0.35 12.77
C VAL A 61 2.37 -0.19 11.94
N GLU A 62 2.03 0.43 10.82
CA GLU A 62 1.05 -0.12 9.87
C GLU A 62 1.58 -1.39 9.19
N ALA A 63 2.87 -1.45 8.86
CA ALA A 63 3.47 -2.64 8.26
C ALA A 63 3.40 -3.88 9.17
N MET A 64 3.54 -3.68 10.48
CA MET A 64 3.40 -4.77 11.47
C MET A 64 1.99 -5.39 11.51
N LYS A 65 0.98 -4.75 10.91
CA LYS A 65 -0.40 -5.25 10.83
C LYS A 65 -0.64 -6.11 9.58
N LEU A 66 0.36 -6.29 8.72
CA LEU A 66 0.26 -7.07 7.50
C LEU A 66 0.59 -8.53 7.75
N GLU A 67 -0.27 -9.42 7.25
CA GLU A 67 0.04 -10.84 7.10
C GLU A 67 0.92 -11.02 5.87
N ARG A 68 1.96 -11.87 5.96
CA ARG A 68 2.85 -12.19 4.84
C ARG A 68 2.21 -13.22 3.91
#